data_AF-A0A9N9EWC3-F1
#
_entry.id   AF-A0A9N9EWC3-F1
#
_cell.length_a   1.000
_cell.length_b   1.000
_cell.length_c   1.000
_cell.angle_alpha   90.00
_cell.angle_beta   90.00
_cell.angle_gamma   90.00
#
_symmetry.space_group_name_H-M   'P 1'
#
loop_
_entity.id
_entity.type
_entity.pdbx_description
1 polymer ?
#
loop_
_entity_poly.entity_id
_entity_poly.type
_entity_poly.pdbx_seq_one_letter_code
_entity_poly.pdbx_strand_id
1 'polypeptide(L)'
;MVKVKDLRLGGLYRSFQLAIFVYILYSIVISEGYLHKEPPVNGAVRISLQAPQALSTPQYCNNPLPCVFWGANEIQYPSDNAGVAFLTTRAIVRRYIPATGCNFLTPSTPTDSCVFNEKTTPFEIIANQSYIGDIEDYTLMIEHSIRGKATTIAVRNGLMDGKLMAADGKTVVKSWTNATRMDENPYADGDIIKVSDLLTAAGADLEAPSTAPGANRTAGETYRSSGIVIVIVIEYSNVQFKGDKFAYAYLPRVIDGNEYKAVESLYQSDGSYILKERHGIRLVFQQHGEIGQISLISLLTNIVAAFALFKVATIIVEILMLNIVPEKHIYEKAKFEVAAPGFDNTYSKGSVIEMET
;
A
#
# COMPACT_ATOMS: atom_id res chain seq x y z
N MET A 1 35.74 41.12 11.88
CA MET A 1 34.29 41.05 11.61
C MET A 1 33.76 42.47 11.42
N VAL A 2 33.28 42.83 10.22
CA VAL A 2 32.81 44.18 9.90
C VAL A 2 31.31 44.26 10.21
N LYS A 3 30.89 45.27 11.00
CA LYS A 3 29.46 45.51 11.28
C LYS A 3 28.91 46.56 10.32
N VAL A 4 28.12 46.12 9.34
CA VAL A 4 27.47 47.01 8.36
C VAL A 4 26.10 47.45 8.90
N LYS A 5 25.91 48.77 9.02
CA LYS A 5 24.63 49.39 9.42
C LYS A 5 23.89 49.93 8.19
N ASP A 6 23.49 49.03 7.31
CA ASP A 6 22.66 49.36 6.14
C ASP A 6 21.27 48.76 6.30
N LEU A 7 20.23 49.58 6.11
CA LEU A 7 18.84 49.20 6.35
C LEU A 7 18.30 48.24 5.29
N ARG A 8 18.78 48.34 4.04
CA ARG A 8 18.38 47.48 2.90
C ARG A 8 18.99 46.09 3.05
N LEU A 9 20.31 46.03 3.29
CA LEU A 9 21.03 44.77 3.51
C LEU A 9 20.59 44.11 4.82
N GLY A 10 20.38 44.89 5.88
CA GLY A 10 19.84 44.41 7.14
C GLY A 10 18.43 43.84 7.00
N GLY A 11 17.54 44.52 6.27
CA GLY A 11 16.20 44.02 5.96
C GLY A 11 16.23 42.69 5.20
N LEU A 12 17.04 42.60 4.15
CA LEU A 12 17.17 41.41 3.32
C LEU A 12 17.81 40.22 4.08
N TYR A 13 18.79 40.48 4.93
CA TYR A 13 19.34 39.47 5.82
C TYR A 13 18.29 38.94 6.80
N ARG A 14 17.51 39.83 7.43
CA ARG A 14 16.44 39.43 8.36
C ARG A 14 15.30 38.69 7.65
N SER A 15 14.96 39.05 6.42
CA SER A 15 13.95 38.30 5.64
C SER A 15 14.42 36.88 5.33
N PHE A 16 15.69 36.69 4.95
CA PHE A 16 16.25 35.35 4.75
C PHE A 16 16.30 34.55 6.05
N GLN A 17 16.69 35.16 7.17
CA GLN A 17 16.64 34.49 8.47
C GLN A 17 15.23 34.04 8.83
N LEU A 18 14.23 34.89 8.62
CA LEU A 18 12.83 34.54 8.88
C LEU A 18 12.36 33.41 7.97
N ALA A 19 12.66 33.46 6.67
CA ALA A 19 12.30 32.41 5.71
C ALA A 19 12.94 31.06 6.09
N ILE A 20 14.23 31.06 6.46
CA ILE A 20 14.93 29.86 6.92
C ILE A 20 14.29 29.35 8.22
N PHE A 21 13.99 30.22 9.17
CA PHE A 21 13.33 29.82 10.42
C PHE A 21 11.96 29.16 10.18
N VAL A 22 11.13 29.76 9.32
CA VAL A 22 9.83 29.19 8.92
C VAL A 22 10.02 27.84 8.23
N TYR A 23 11.00 27.71 7.34
CA TYR A 23 11.33 26.45 6.68
C TYR A 23 11.76 25.36 7.67
N ILE A 24 12.55 25.72 8.69
CA ILE A 24 12.97 24.77 9.74
C ILE A 24 11.77 24.30 10.55
N LEU A 25 10.90 25.22 10.97
CA LEU A 25 9.67 24.85 11.67
C LEU A 25 8.80 23.94 10.81
N TYR A 26 8.66 24.23 9.53
CA TYR A 26 7.96 23.37 8.58
C TYR A 26 8.59 21.97 8.51
N SER A 27 9.91 21.88 8.34
CA SER A 27 10.61 20.59 8.26
C SER A 27 10.50 19.76 9.54
N ILE A 28 10.62 20.39 10.72
CA ILE A 28 10.52 19.68 11.99
C ILE A 28 9.08 19.27 12.28
N VAL A 29 8.10 20.15 12.06
CA VAL A 29 6.71 19.92 12.48
C VAL A 29 5.90 19.17 11.42
N ILE A 30 5.98 19.57 10.16
CA ILE A 30 5.16 19.01 9.08
C ILE A 30 5.84 17.81 8.43
N SER A 31 7.15 17.90 8.15
CA SER A 31 7.90 16.75 7.60
C SER A 31 8.33 15.75 8.69
N GLU A 32 8.08 16.08 9.96
CA GLU A 32 8.40 15.27 11.13
C GLU A 32 9.89 14.91 11.22
N GLY A 33 10.78 15.87 10.95
CA GLY A 33 12.24 15.65 10.96
C GLY A 33 12.82 15.16 12.30
N TYR A 34 12.04 15.15 13.38
CA TYR A 34 12.41 14.55 14.66
C TYR A 34 12.26 13.02 14.69
N LEU A 35 11.62 12.43 13.67
CA LEU A 35 11.44 10.99 13.53
C LEU A 35 12.56 10.38 12.69
N HIS A 36 13.02 9.20 13.08
CA HIS A 36 13.78 8.31 12.19
C HIS A 36 12.79 7.44 11.43
N LYS A 37 12.40 7.89 10.24
CA LYS A 37 11.44 7.21 9.36
C LYS A 37 12.09 6.10 8.55
N GLU A 38 11.37 5.02 8.35
CA GLU A 38 11.71 3.92 7.46
C GLU A 38 10.45 3.34 6.82
N PRO A 39 10.54 2.74 5.62
CA PRO A 39 9.44 1.98 5.07
C PRO A 39 9.15 0.77 5.98
N PRO A 40 7.87 0.43 6.24
CA PRO A 40 7.51 -0.72 7.05
C PRO A 40 7.98 -2.00 6.36
N VAL A 41 8.52 -2.94 7.14
CA VAL A 41 8.75 -4.31 6.69
C VAL A 41 7.41 -5.02 6.68
N ASN A 42 7.09 -5.64 5.54
CA ASN A 42 5.85 -6.37 5.35
C ASN A 42 5.67 -7.42 6.46
N GLY A 43 4.63 -7.26 7.28
CA GLY A 43 4.22 -8.26 8.26
C GLY A 43 3.24 -9.26 7.68
N ALA A 44 2.55 -9.99 8.56
CA ALA A 44 1.52 -10.93 8.15
C ALA A 44 0.25 -10.15 7.79
N VAL A 45 -0.44 -10.58 6.72
CA VAL A 45 -1.83 -10.19 6.42
C VAL A 45 -2.66 -11.46 6.37
N ARG A 46 -3.65 -11.56 7.24
CA ARG A 46 -4.59 -12.68 7.30
C ARG A 46 -5.99 -12.17 6.98
N ILE A 47 -6.70 -12.94 6.18
CA ILE A 47 -8.07 -12.63 5.79
C ILE A 47 -8.94 -13.84 6.11
N SER A 48 -10.05 -13.59 6.79
CA SER A 48 -11.10 -14.59 6.97
C SER A 48 -12.44 -14.03 6.53
N LEU A 49 -13.28 -14.92 6.02
CA LEU A 49 -14.62 -14.60 5.57
C LEU A 49 -15.65 -15.17 6.55
N GLN A 50 -16.72 -14.43 6.81
CA GLN A 50 -17.86 -14.88 7.60
C GLN A 50 -19.16 -14.64 6.85
N ALA A 51 -20.06 -15.62 6.90
CA ALA A 51 -21.39 -15.54 6.31
C ALA A 51 -22.33 -14.67 7.18
N PRO A 52 -23.30 -13.96 6.56
CA PRO A 52 -24.32 -13.23 7.30
C PRO A 52 -25.22 -14.20 8.10
N GLN A 53 -25.94 -13.67 9.09
CA GLN A 53 -26.86 -14.48 9.90
C GLN A 53 -28.05 -15.03 9.10
N ALA A 54 -28.48 -14.30 8.07
CA ALA A 54 -29.53 -14.71 7.15
C ALA A 54 -29.06 -14.39 5.73
N LEU A 55 -29.23 -15.36 4.83
CA LEU A 55 -28.92 -15.20 3.41
C LEU A 55 -30.14 -14.65 2.67
N SER A 56 -29.92 -13.64 1.84
CA SER A 56 -30.92 -13.09 0.94
C SER A 56 -30.79 -13.68 -0.48
N THR A 57 -31.82 -13.55 -1.33
CA THR A 57 -31.71 -13.91 -2.75
C THR A 57 -31.61 -12.64 -3.60
N PRO A 58 -30.41 -12.28 -4.09
CA PRO A 58 -30.23 -11.07 -4.89
C PRO A 58 -30.92 -11.11 -6.25
N GLN A 59 -31.10 -9.94 -6.85
CA GLN A 59 -31.77 -9.81 -8.16
C GLN A 59 -31.04 -10.55 -9.29
N TYR A 60 -29.70 -10.59 -9.26
CA TYR A 60 -28.86 -11.27 -10.26
C TYR A 60 -29.06 -12.80 -10.30
N CYS A 61 -29.71 -13.38 -9.29
CA CYS A 61 -30.02 -14.81 -9.26
C CYS A 61 -31.14 -15.22 -10.22
N ASN A 62 -31.90 -14.25 -10.75
CA ASN A 62 -33.06 -14.51 -11.60
C ASN A 62 -32.73 -14.54 -13.10
N ASN A 63 -31.58 -13.99 -13.52
CA ASN A 63 -31.08 -14.01 -14.90
C ASN A 63 -29.65 -13.41 -14.93
N PRO A 64 -28.64 -13.98 -15.65
CA PRO A 64 -28.69 -15.10 -16.59
C PRO A 64 -28.47 -16.50 -16.01
N LEU A 65 -28.04 -16.63 -14.75
CA LEU A 65 -27.72 -17.91 -14.13
C LEU A 65 -28.40 -18.05 -12.76
N PRO A 66 -28.77 -19.28 -12.35
CA PRO A 66 -29.31 -19.51 -11.02
C PRO A 66 -28.24 -19.28 -9.95
N CYS A 67 -28.66 -18.91 -8.74
CA CYS A 67 -27.77 -18.85 -7.59
C CYS A 67 -27.74 -20.15 -6.82
N VAL A 68 -26.56 -20.44 -6.25
CA VAL A 68 -26.34 -21.39 -5.17
C VAL A 68 -25.77 -20.64 -3.98
N PHE A 69 -26.01 -21.15 -2.77
CA PHE A 69 -25.56 -20.51 -1.53
C PHE A 69 -24.49 -21.37 -0.88
N TRP A 70 -23.33 -20.77 -0.65
CA TRP A 70 -22.13 -21.47 -0.15
C TRP A 70 -21.71 -20.92 1.20
N GLY A 71 -21.15 -21.76 2.05
CA GLY A 71 -20.53 -21.32 3.30
C GLY A 71 -19.27 -20.48 3.05
N ALA A 72 -18.83 -19.73 4.06
CA ALA A 72 -17.66 -18.86 3.92
C ALA A 72 -16.38 -19.62 3.51
N ASN A 73 -16.16 -20.81 4.08
CA ASN A 73 -15.02 -21.67 3.73
C ASN A 73 -15.11 -22.27 2.33
N GLU A 74 -16.30 -22.36 1.75
CA GLU A 74 -16.49 -22.85 0.38
C GLU A 74 -16.27 -21.72 -0.63
N ILE A 75 -16.59 -20.47 -0.27
CA ILE A 75 -16.42 -19.28 -1.09
C ILE A 75 -14.96 -18.84 -1.15
N GLN A 76 -14.29 -18.78 0.01
CA GLN A 76 -12.91 -18.36 0.12
C GLN A 76 -11.96 -19.49 -0.32
N TYR A 77 -11.25 -19.32 -1.43
CA TYR A 77 -10.36 -20.36 -1.96
C TYR A 77 -9.03 -19.83 -2.52
N PRO A 78 -7.88 -20.38 -2.12
CA PRO A 78 -7.70 -21.22 -0.94
C PRO A 78 -7.97 -20.40 0.33
N SER A 79 -8.30 -21.08 1.42
CA SER A 79 -8.63 -20.44 2.70
C SER A 79 -7.42 -19.85 3.43
N ASP A 80 -6.20 -20.33 3.14
CA ASP A 80 -4.96 -19.90 3.80
C ASP A 80 -3.96 -19.34 2.78
N ASN A 81 -4.15 -18.09 2.38
CA ASN A 81 -3.20 -17.36 1.55
C ASN A 81 -2.82 -16.05 2.23
N ALA A 82 -1.53 -15.89 2.52
CA ALA A 82 -1.01 -14.64 3.10
C ALA A 82 -1.13 -13.49 2.10
N GLY A 83 -1.76 -12.39 2.50
CA GLY A 83 -1.88 -11.17 1.71
C GLY A 83 -2.74 -11.26 0.44
N VAL A 84 -3.43 -12.38 0.22
CA VAL A 84 -4.35 -12.54 -0.92
C VAL A 84 -5.60 -13.28 -0.45
N ALA A 85 -6.77 -12.78 -0.84
CA ALA A 85 -8.02 -13.51 -0.68
C ALA A 85 -8.70 -13.67 -2.04
N PHE A 86 -9.37 -14.80 -2.27
CA PHE A 86 -10.21 -14.97 -3.44
C PHE A 86 -11.58 -15.46 -3.01
N LEU A 87 -12.60 -14.71 -3.42
CA LEU A 87 -13.99 -14.95 -3.09
C LEU A 87 -14.72 -15.38 -4.35
N THR A 88 -15.25 -16.60 -4.34
CA THR A 88 -15.94 -17.16 -5.50
C THR A 88 -17.28 -16.45 -5.71
N THR A 89 -17.53 -15.93 -6.91
CA THR A 89 -18.81 -15.33 -7.33
C THR A 89 -19.55 -16.18 -8.35
N ARG A 90 -18.84 -17.04 -9.08
CA ARG A 90 -19.41 -17.98 -10.05
C ARG A 90 -18.63 -19.28 -9.99
N ALA A 91 -19.33 -20.41 -10.08
CA ALA A 91 -18.70 -21.72 -10.17
C ALA A 91 -19.40 -22.68 -11.13
N ILE A 92 -18.63 -23.64 -11.65
CA ILE A 92 -19.14 -24.84 -12.31
C ILE A 92 -18.35 -26.05 -11.80
N VAL A 93 -19.06 -27.15 -11.55
CA VAL A 93 -18.45 -28.37 -10.98
C VAL A 93 -18.67 -29.53 -11.93
N ARG A 94 -17.55 -30.10 -12.41
CA ARG A 94 -17.54 -31.27 -13.28
C ARG A 94 -16.85 -32.42 -12.58
N ARG A 95 -17.34 -33.64 -12.81
CA ARG A 95 -16.67 -34.87 -12.41
C ARG A 95 -16.26 -35.64 -13.64
N TYR A 96 -14.96 -35.86 -13.74
CA TYR A 96 -14.34 -36.62 -14.79
C TYR A 96 -14.24 -38.08 -14.36
N ILE A 97 -14.73 -38.97 -15.23
CA ILE A 97 -14.85 -40.39 -14.95
C ILE A 97 -13.71 -41.11 -15.69
N PRO A 98 -12.87 -41.90 -15.01
CA PRO A 98 -11.82 -42.66 -15.65
C PRO A 98 -12.41 -43.78 -16.50
N ALA A 99 -11.67 -44.20 -17.54
CA ALA A 99 -12.02 -45.39 -18.30
C ALA A 99 -12.06 -46.63 -17.39
N THR A 100 -12.80 -47.66 -17.77
CA THR A 100 -12.92 -48.89 -16.97
C THR A 100 -11.54 -49.50 -16.70
N GLY A 101 -11.21 -49.72 -15.42
CA GLY A 101 -9.90 -50.24 -15.00
C GLY A 101 -8.79 -49.18 -14.86
N CYS A 102 -9.09 -47.90 -15.13
CA CYS A 102 -8.18 -46.79 -14.90
C CYS A 102 -8.43 -46.08 -13.58
N ASN A 103 -7.35 -45.53 -13.02
CA ASN A 103 -7.37 -44.58 -11.92
C ASN A 103 -6.42 -43.43 -12.27
N PHE A 104 -6.88 -42.17 -12.18
CA PHE A 104 -6.06 -41.01 -12.55
C PHE A 104 -4.84 -40.79 -11.63
N LEU A 105 -4.77 -41.46 -10.48
CA LEU A 105 -3.64 -41.38 -9.52
C LEU A 105 -2.53 -42.40 -9.77
N THR A 106 -2.80 -43.45 -10.54
CA THR A 106 -1.86 -44.53 -10.83
C THR A 106 -1.04 -44.43 -12.13
N PRO A 107 -1.25 -43.45 -13.05
CA PRO A 107 -0.44 -43.39 -14.27
C PRO A 107 1.05 -43.26 -13.93
N SER A 108 1.87 -44.14 -14.49
CA SER A 108 3.32 -44.17 -14.25
C SER A 108 4.14 -43.69 -15.46
N THR A 109 3.48 -43.51 -16.61
CA THR A 109 4.12 -43.02 -17.84
C THR A 109 3.23 -41.97 -18.52
N PRO A 110 3.82 -40.99 -19.23
CA PRO A 110 3.04 -39.96 -19.94
C PRO A 110 2.13 -40.50 -21.06
N THR A 111 2.38 -41.72 -21.53
CA THR A 111 1.61 -42.38 -22.60
C THR A 111 0.51 -43.29 -22.06
N ASP A 112 0.36 -43.39 -20.74
CA ASP A 112 -0.67 -44.22 -20.11
C ASP A 112 -2.06 -43.68 -20.47
N SER A 113 -2.94 -44.57 -20.96
CA SER A 113 -4.32 -44.23 -21.30
C SER A 113 -5.12 -43.72 -20.11
N CYS A 114 -4.64 -43.98 -18.88
CA CYS A 114 -5.24 -43.52 -17.64
C CYS A 114 -4.77 -42.11 -17.23
N VAL A 115 -3.94 -41.39 -18.02
CA VAL A 115 -3.61 -39.99 -17.75
C VAL A 115 -4.84 -39.10 -17.93
N PHE A 116 -5.11 -38.26 -16.93
CA PHE A 116 -6.21 -37.30 -16.97
C PHE A 116 -6.00 -36.24 -18.07
N ASN A 117 -7.02 -36.01 -18.90
CA ASN A 117 -7.02 -34.93 -19.89
C ASN A 117 -8.41 -34.30 -20.00
N GLU A 118 -8.52 -33.06 -19.54
CA GLU A 118 -9.77 -32.29 -19.50
C GLU A 118 -10.54 -32.24 -20.83
N LYS A 119 -9.82 -32.27 -21.97
CA LYS A 119 -10.44 -32.15 -23.30
C LYS A 119 -11.04 -33.46 -23.82
N THR A 120 -10.52 -34.59 -23.39
CA THR A 120 -10.85 -35.91 -23.95
C THR A 120 -11.52 -36.84 -22.95
N THR A 121 -11.32 -36.61 -21.66
CA THR A 121 -11.89 -37.44 -20.60
C THR A 121 -13.39 -37.16 -20.47
N PRO A 122 -14.26 -38.21 -20.49
CA PRO A 122 -15.69 -38.04 -20.26
C PRO A 122 -15.98 -37.43 -18.89
N PHE A 123 -16.98 -36.55 -18.84
CA PHE A 123 -17.39 -35.92 -17.59
C PHE A 123 -18.90 -35.84 -17.45
N GLU A 124 -19.33 -35.75 -16.20
CA GLU A 124 -20.69 -35.37 -15.81
C GLU A 124 -20.66 -34.01 -15.11
N ILE A 125 -21.71 -33.21 -15.29
CA ILE A 125 -21.87 -31.94 -14.59
C ILE A 125 -22.55 -32.25 -13.25
N ILE A 126 -21.82 -32.09 -12.14
CA ILE A 126 -22.39 -32.23 -10.80
C ILE A 126 -23.18 -30.99 -10.43
N ALA A 127 -22.63 -29.81 -10.73
CA ALA A 127 -23.30 -28.54 -10.51
C ALA A 127 -23.16 -27.67 -11.75
N ASN A 128 -24.32 -27.28 -12.31
CA ASN A 128 -24.40 -26.35 -13.41
C ASN A 128 -23.73 -25.01 -13.05
N GLN A 129 -23.34 -24.28 -14.09
CA GLN A 129 -22.83 -22.94 -13.93
C GLN A 129 -23.84 -22.08 -13.15
N SER A 130 -23.41 -21.55 -12.02
CA SER A 130 -24.25 -20.81 -11.08
C SER A 130 -23.47 -19.67 -10.43
N TYR A 131 -24.19 -18.64 -10.02
CA TYR A 131 -23.63 -17.59 -9.18
C TYR A 131 -23.66 -17.98 -7.72
N ILE A 132 -22.73 -17.45 -6.95
CA ILE A 132 -22.80 -17.50 -5.49
C ILE A 132 -23.69 -16.35 -5.05
N GLY A 133 -24.81 -16.68 -4.42
CA GLY A 133 -25.77 -15.70 -3.93
C GLY A 133 -25.26 -14.98 -2.69
N ASP A 134 -25.65 -13.71 -2.57
CA ASP A 134 -25.52 -12.86 -1.37
C ASP A 134 -24.07 -12.56 -0.93
N ILE A 135 -23.09 -12.75 -1.82
CA ILE A 135 -21.67 -12.57 -1.52
C ILE A 135 -21.34 -11.17 -1.00
N GLU A 136 -22.10 -10.16 -1.42
CA GLU A 136 -21.96 -8.76 -1.02
C GLU A 136 -22.20 -8.52 0.48
N ASP A 137 -23.01 -9.36 1.12
CA ASP A 137 -23.37 -9.25 2.54
C ASP A 137 -22.46 -10.06 3.47
N TYR A 138 -21.50 -10.80 2.92
CA TYR A 138 -20.46 -11.46 3.71
C TYR A 138 -19.52 -10.41 4.31
N THR A 139 -18.95 -10.75 5.46
CA THR A 139 -17.98 -9.90 6.15
C THR A 139 -16.58 -10.49 6.07
N LEU A 140 -15.62 -9.65 5.69
CA LEU A 140 -14.19 -9.92 5.73
C LEU A 140 -13.62 -9.39 7.03
N MET A 141 -12.87 -10.22 7.74
CA MET A 141 -11.97 -9.78 8.79
C MET A 141 -10.54 -9.72 8.25
N ILE A 142 -9.92 -8.56 8.38
CA ILE A 142 -8.56 -8.29 7.90
C ILE A 142 -7.67 -8.05 9.12
N GLU A 143 -6.71 -8.92 9.33
CA GLU A 143 -5.68 -8.77 10.35
C GLU A 143 -4.36 -8.46 9.65
N HIS A 144 -3.65 -7.45 10.13
CA HIS A 144 -2.33 -7.15 9.58
C HIS A 144 -1.38 -6.63 10.65
N SER A 145 -0.09 -6.88 10.42
CA SER A 145 0.99 -6.36 11.26
C SER A 145 2.07 -5.71 10.42
N ILE A 146 2.84 -4.85 11.07
CA ILE A 146 4.03 -4.21 10.52
C ILE A 146 5.19 -4.32 11.49
N ARG A 147 6.40 -4.24 10.94
CA ARG A 147 7.63 -4.18 11.74
C ARG A 147 8.60 -3.14 11.17
N GLY A 148 9.35 -2.50 12.05
CA GLY A 148 10.54 -1.74 11.70
C GLY A 148 11.72 -2.64 11.32
N LYS A 149 12.57 -2.16 10.41
CA LYS A 149 13.83 -2.83 10.05
C LYS A 149 14.94 -2.42 11.01
N ALA A 150 15.14 -1.12 11.19
CA ALA A 150 16.13 -0.54 12.09
C ALA A 150 15.51 -0.10 13.42
N THR A 151 14.20 0.13 13.45
CA THR A 151 13.47 0.50 14.67
C THR A 151 12.93 -0.72 15.42
N THR A 152 12.52 -0.53 16.68
CA THR A 152 11.91 -1.59 17.51
C THR A 152 10.40 -1.72 17.30
N ILE A 153 9.86 -1.04 16.29
CA ILE A 153 8.42 -1.01 16.01
C ILE A 153 7.97 -2.42 15.60
N ALA A 154 6.97 -2.94 16.31
CA ALA A 154 6.27 -4.18 15.96
C ALA A 154 4.83 -4.06 16.45
N VAL A 155 3.90 -3.81 15.53
CA VAL A 155 2.53 -3.43 15.89
C VAL A 155 1.53 -4.16 14.98
N ARG A 156 0.40 -4.57 15.56
CA ARG A 156 -0.75 -5.15 14.87
C ARG A 156 -1.85 -4.11 14.67
N ASN A 157 -2.68 -4.27 13.64
CA ASN A 157 -3.75 -3.32 13.30
C ASN A 157 -4.79 -3.13 14.40
N GLY A 158 -5.05 -4.15 15.22
CA GLY A 158 -5.86 -4.04 16.42
C GLY A 158 -5.43 -2.90 17.37
N LEU A 159 -4.15 -2.51 17.37
CA LEU A 159 -3.60 -1.45 18.21
C LEU A 159 -3.46 -0.09 17.50
N MET A 160 -3.80 -0.03 16.21
CA MET A 160 -3.71 1.17 15.37
C MET A 160 -5.10 1.69 15.01
N ASP A 161 -5.17 2.98 14.70
CA ASP A 161 -6.38 3.59 14.14
C ASP A 161 -6.35 3.42 12.61
N GLY A 162 -7.47 2.96 12.05
CA GLY A 162 -7.60 2.58 10.65
C GLY A 162 -8.69 3.36 9.93
N LYS A 163 -8.58 3.49 8.62
CA LYS A 163 -9.66 4.01 7.77
C LYS A 163 -9.74 3.29 6.43
N LEU A 164 -10.95 3.11 5.91
CA LEU A 164 -11.22 2.65 4.55
C LEU A 164 -11.51 3.87 3.70
N MET A 165 -10.67 4.10 2.69
CA MET A 165 -10.83 5.21 1.76
C MET A 165 -11.61 4.77 0.52
N ALA A 166 -12.36 5.69 -0.06
CA ALA A 166 -13.02 5.47 -1.33
C ALA A 166 -12.05 5.53 -2.53
N ALA A 167 -12.58 5.24 -3.72
CA ALA A 167 -11.89 5.27 -5.01
C ALA A 167 -11.30 6.64 -5.36
N ASP A 168 -11.82 7.72 -4.76
CA ASP A 168 -11.33 9.08 -4.92
C ASP A 168 -10.06 9.39 -4.09
N GLY A 169 -9.72 8.52 -3.13
CA GLY A 169 -8.60 8.71 -2.19
C GLY A 169 -8.81 9.82 -1.15
N LYS A 170 -10.01 10.39 -1.05
CA LYS A 170 -10.34 11.52 -0.16
C LYS A 170 -11.47 11.21 0.79
N THR A 171 -12.49 10.49 0.33
CA THR A 171 -13.67 10.18 1.13
C THR A 171 -13.40 8.99 2.03
N VAL A 172 -13.73 9.11 3.31
CA VAL A 172 -13.64 8.01 4.28
C VAL A 172 -14.96 7.26 4.27
N VAL A 173 -14.93 5.99 3.90
CA VAL A 173 -16.09 5.09 3.87
C VAL A 173 -16.35 4.51 5.27
N LYS A 174 -15.28 4.10 5.96
CA LYS A 174 -15.34 3.50 7.29
C LYS A 174 -14.09 3.83 8.07
N SER A 175 -14.19 3.92 9.39
CA SER A 175 -13.06 4.16 10.29
C SER A 175 -13.10 3.19 11.46
N TRP A 176 -11.92 2.81 11.93
CA TRP A 176 -11.73 2.02 13.14
C TRP A 176 -10.83 2.78 14.08
N THR A 177 -11.22 2.84 15.35
CA THR A 177 -10.33 3.32 16.40
C THR A 177 -10.06 2.17 17.36
N ASN A 178 -8.85 2.14 17.91
CA ASN A 178 -8.48 1.10 18.88
C ASN A 178 -9.48 1.03 20.05
N ALA A 179 -9.89 2.19 20.58
CA ALA A 179 -10.85 2.27 21.68
C ALA A 179 -12.23 1.70 21.31
N THR A 180 -12.81 2.15 20.19
CA THR A 180 -14.17 1.72 19.80
C THR A 180 -14.21 0.26 19.34
N ARG A 181 -13.13 -0.24 18.72
CA ARG A 181 -13.04 -1.63 18.25
C ARG A 181 -13.18 -2.62 19.42
N MET A 182 -12.49 -2.35 20.52
CA MET A 182 -12.52 -3.19 21.72
C MET A 182 -13.86 -3.10 22.47
N ASP A 183 -14.54 -1.95 22.39
CA ASP A 183 -15.86 -1.76 22.99
C ASP A 183 -16.97 -2.49 22.20
N GLU A 184 -16.90 -2.46 20.86
CA GLU A 184 -17.87 -3.13 19.98
C GLU A 184 -17.70 -4.64 19.96
N ASN A 185 -16.45 -5.12 19.87
CA ASN A 185 -16.14 -6.54 19.92
C ASN A 185 -14.76 -6.77 20.56
N PRO A 186 -14.71 -7.17 21.84
CA PRO A 186 -13.44 -7.38 22.55
C PRO A 186 -12.60 -8.54 22.00
N TYR A 187 -13.17 -9.34 21.09
CA TYR A 187 -12.50 -10.45 20.40
C TYR A 187 -12.19 -10.14 18.93
N ALA A 188 -12.48 -8.93 18.44
CA ALA A 188 -12.11 -8.52 17.09
C ALA A 188 -10.62 -8.17 17.03
N ASP A 189 -9.80 -9.16 16.68
CA ASP A 189 -8.36 -8.97 16.49
C ASP A 189 -8.00 -8.23 15.17
N GLY A 190 -8.98 -8.00 14.29
CA GLY A 190 -8.81 -7.34 13.00
C GLY A 190 -9.98 -6.41 12.62
N ASP A 191 -9.92 -5.88 11.40
CA ASP A 191 -10.94 -4.99 10.85
C ASP A 191 -12.02 -5.77 10.13
N ILE A 192 -13.28 -5.53 10.52
CA ILE A 192 -14.44 -6.17 9.90
C ILE A 192 -15.07 -5.23 8.86
N ILE A 193 -15.14 -5.68 7.61
CA ILE A 193 -15.64 -4.94 6.44
C ILE A 193 -16.63 -5.83 5.67
N LYS A 194 -17.80 -5.31 5.28
CA LYS A 194 -18.66 -6.05 4.34
C LYS A 194 -18.04 -6.06 2.95
N VAL A 195 -18.22 -7.15 2.20
CA VAL A 195 -17.75 -7.24 0.81
C VAL A 195 -18.34 -6.10 -0.04
N SER A 196 -19.61 -5.74 0.16
CA SER A 196 -20.26 -4.57 -0.46
C SER A 196 -19.57 -3.24 -0.17
N ASP A 197 -19.21 -2.98 1.10
CA ASP A 197 -18.49 -1.75 1.48
C ASP A 197 -17.13 -1.69 0.79
N LEU A 198 -16.43 -2.82 0.72
CA LEU A 198 -15.12 -2.91 0.05
C LEU A 198 -15.24 -2.69 -1.46
N LEU A 199 -16.24 -3.29 -2.11
CA LEU A 199 -16.53 -3.08 -3.54
C LEU A 199 -16.85 -1.61 -3.83
N THR A 200 -17.73 -1.02 -3.02
CA THR A 200 -18.08 0.40 -3.11
C THR A 200 -16.86 1.31 -2.92
N ALA A 201 -16.04 1.02 -1.90
CA ALA A 201 -14.80 1.74 -1.65
C ALA A 201 -13.81 1.60 -2.81
N ALA A 202 -13.76 0.44 -3.48
CA ALA A 202 -12.92 0.22 -4.66
C ALA A 202 -13.43 0.92 -5.92
N GLY A 203 -14.68 1.39 -5.92
CA GLY A 203 -15.38 1.84 -7.12
C GLY A 203 -15.76 0.69 -8.06
N ALA A 204 -15.92 -0.52 -7.52
CA ALA A 204 -16.25 -1.73 -8.26
C ALA A 204 -17.76 -1.98 -8.27
N ASP A 205 -18.30 -2.28 -9.45
CA ASP A 205 -19.65 -2.80 -9.62
C ASP A 205 -19.55 -4.18 -10.29
N LEU A 206 -20.05 -5.22 -9.63
CA LEU A 206 -19.99 -6.59 -10.13
C LEU A 206 -20.93 -6.84 -11.31
N GLU A 207 -21.97 -6.02 -11.47
CA GLU A 207 -22.90 -6.09 -12.60
C GLU A 207 -22.40 -5.32 -13.83
N ALA A 208 -21.35 -4.51 -13.67
CA ALA A 208 -20.77 -3.79 -14.79
C ALA A 208 -20.10 -4.75 -15.81
N PRO A 209 -20.07 -4.38 -17.11
CA PRO A 209 -19.39 -5.16 -18.13
C PRO A 209 -17.91 -5.34 -17.82
N SER A 210 -17.42 -6.57 -17.96
CA SER A 210 -16.01 -6.88 -17.70
C SER A 210 -15.10 -6.30 -18.78
N THR A 211 -14.02 -5.66 -18.33
CA THR A 211 -12.96 -5.14 -19.22
C THR A 211 -11.92 -6.21 -19.58
N ALA A 212 -11.95 -7.38 -18.94
CA ALA A 212 -10.93 -8.41 -19.12
C ALA A 212 -10.87 -8.96 -20.57
N PRO A 213 -9.68 -9.26 -21.11
CA PRO A 213 -9.54 -9.85 -22.44
C PRO A 213 -10.24 -11.21 -22.62
N GLY A 214 -10.32 -12.01 -21.54
CA GLY A 214 -10.97 -13.31 -21.52
C GLY A 214 -12.51 -13.26 -21.46
N ALA A 215 -13.07 -12.09 -21.12
CA ALA A 215 -14.51 -11.93 -20.99
C ALA A 215 -15.22 -11.89 -22.35
N ASN A 216 -16.38 -12.52 -22.42
CA ASN A 216 -17.24 -12.50 -23.60
C ASN A 216 -18.00 -11.16 -23.71
N ARG A 217 -17.34 -10.17 -24.32
CA ARG A 217 -17.90 -8.81 -24.48
C ARG A 217 -19.15 -8.77 -25.35
N THR A 218 -19.30 -9.66 -26.32
CA THR A 218 -20.51 -9.69 -27.18
C THR A 218 -21.72 -10.25 -26.43
N ALA A 219 -21.51 -11.12 -25.45
CA ALA A 219 -22.55 -11.61 -24.54
C ALA A 219 -22.78 -10.68 -23.33
N GLY A 220 -22.07 -9.55 -23.22
CA GLY A 220 -22.18 -8.63 -22.09
C GLY A 220 -21.71 -9.24 -20.76
N GLU A 221 -20.67 -10.08 -20.77
CA GLU A 221 -20.18 -10.74 -19.56
C GLU A 221 -19.76 -9.72 -18.49
N THR A 222 -20.30 -9.87 -17.28
CA THR A 222 -20.08 -8.96 -16.14
C THR A 222 -18.87 -9.37 -15.30
N TYR A 223 -18.38 -8.45 -14.45
CA TYR A 223 -17.31 -8.76 -13.48
C TYR A 223 -17.70 -9.88 -12.52
N ARG A 224 -18.98 -10.06 -12.17
CA ARG A 224 -19.47 -11.21 -11.40
C ARG A 224 -19.16 -12.54 -12.10
N SER A 225 -19.28 -12.59 -13.43
CA SER A 225 -19.06 -13.80 -14.22
C SER A 225 -17.58 -14.05 -14.52
N SER A 226 -16.88 -13.03 -15.03
CA SER A 226 -15.47 -13.18 -15.43
C SER A 226 -14.53 -13.24 -14.22
N GLY A 227 -14.90 -12.56 -13.13
CA GLY A 227 -14.03 -12.24 -12.01
C GLY A 227 -13.42 -10.84 -12.15
N ILE A 228 -12.93 -10.33 -11.03
CA ILE A 228 -12.36 -8.98 -10.88
C ILE A 228 -11.16 -9.02 -9.93
N VAL A 229 -10.16 -8.18 -10.16
CA VAL A 229 -8.99 -8.04 -9.27
C VAL A 229 -9.00 -6.68 -8.61
N ILE A 230 -8.97 -6.66 -7.27
CA ILE A 230 -8.91 -5.46 -6.45
C ILE A 230 -7.60 -5.49 -5.67
N VAL A 231 -6.77 -4.46 -5.88
CA VAL A 231 -5.56 -4.24 -5.10
C VAL A 231 -5.91 -3.30 -3.96
N ILE A 232 -5.50 -3.67 -2.74
CA ILE A 232 -5.75 -2.92 -1.52
C ILE A 232 -4.39 -2.55 -0.95
N VAL A 233 -4.00 -1.29 -1.13
CA VAL A 233 -2.80 -0.76 -0.48
C VAL A 233 -3.16 -0.38 0.95
N ILE A 234 -2.44 -0.94 1.92
CA ILE A 234 -2.48 -0.57 3.32
C ILE A 234 -1.35 0.45 3.53
N GLU A 235 -1.71 1.72 3.59
CA GLU A 235 -0.76 2.82 3.79
C GLU A 235 -0.61 3.13 5.28
N TYR A 236 0.61 2.99 5.81
CA TYR A 236 0.94 3.27 7.21
C TYR A 236 1.56 4.66 7.37
N SER A 237 1.24 5.31 8.49
CA SER A 237 1.77 6.62 8.85
C SER A 237 1.85 6.80 10.37
N ASN A 238 2.72 7.71 10.81
CA ASN A 238 2.72 8.18 12.19
C ASN A 238 1.51 9.09 12.46
N VAL A 239 0.98 9.01 13.68
CA VAL A 239 0.03 10.03 14.16
C VAL A 239 0.83 11.28 14.53
N GLN A 240 0.50 12.40 13.89
CA GLN A 240 1.17 13.68 14.14
C GLN A 240 1.23 13.99 15.64
N PHE A 241 2.40 14.43 16.11
CA PHE A 241 2.70 14.73 17.51
C PHE A 241 2.63 13.56 18.50
N LYS A 242 2.35 12.33 18.05
CA LYS A 242 2.36 11.11 18.86
C LYS A 242 3.35 10.12 18.27
N GLY A 243 4.63 10.31 18.59
CA GLY A 243 5.74 9.59 17.95
C GLY A 243 5.76 8.07 18.15
N ASP A 244 4.92 7.52 19.01
CA ASP A 244 4.75 6.10 19.31
C ASP A 244 3.41 5.52 18.82
N LYS A 245 2.55 6.36 18.20
CA LYS A 245 1.26 5.92 17.67
C LYS A 245 1.26 5.92 16.15
N PHE A 246 0.66 4.89 15.60
CA PHE A 246 0.59 4.63 14.18
C PHE A 246 -0.87 4.55 13.74
N ALA A 247 -1.12 4.97 12.51
CA ALA A 247 -2.39 4.86 11.84
C ALA A 247 -2.20 4.25 10.45
N TYR A 248 -3.27 3.71 9.89
CA TYR A 248 -3.27 3.15 8.54
C TYR A 248 -4.52 3.49 7.74
N ALA A 249 -4.40 3.38 6.43
CA ALA A 249 -5.51 3.56 5.49
C ALA A 249 -5.54 2.42 4.47
N TYR A 250 -6.71 1.83 4.26
CA TYR A 250 -6.97 0.94 3.13
C TYR A 250 -7.34 1.77 1.90
N LEU A 251 -6.61 1.57 0.82
CA LEU A 251 -6.79 2.22 -0.48
C LEU A 251 -7.15 1.15 -1.53
N PRO A 252 -8.42 0.70 -1.58
CA PRO A 252 -8.86 -0.28 -2.57
C PRO A 252 -8.96 0.35 -3.97
N ARG A 253 -8.48 -0.37 -4.99
CA ARG A 253 -8.58 0.01 -6.40
C ARG A 253 -8.77 -1.23 -7.28
N VAL A 254 -9.67 -1.13 -8.25
CA VAL A 254 -9.81 -2.14 -9.32
C VAL A 254 -8.61 -2.06 -10.26
N ILE A 255 -8.13 -3.21 -10.70
CA ILE A 255 -7.14 -3.29 -11.79
C ILE A 255 -7.87 -3.64 -13.09
N ASP A 256 -8.02 -2.63 -13.95
CA ASP A 256 -8.71 -2.79 -15.23
C ASP A 256 -8.05 -3.84 -16.12
N GLY A 257 -8.87 -4.60 -16.85
CA GLY A 257 -8.41 -5.64 -17.77
C GLY A 257 -7.98 -6.94 -17.10
N ASN A 258 -7.99 -7.02 -15.77
CA ASN A 258 -7.66 -8.26 -15.05
C ASN A 258 -8.92 -9.01 -14.62
N GLU A 259 -9.01 -10.27 -15.03
CA GLU A 259 -9.92 -11.26 -14.43
C GLU A 259 -9.14 -12.23 -13.54
N TYR A 260 -9.86 -12.97 -12.71
CA TYR A 260 -9.24 -14.04 -11.96
C TYR A 260 -10.14 -15.28 -11.90
N LYS A 261 -9.52 -16.40 -12.27
CA LYS A 261 -10.07 -17.76 -12.23
C LYS A 261 -9.18 -18.62 -11.34
N ALA A 262 -9.80 -19.48 -10.54
CA ALA A 262 -9.13 -20.55 -9.81
C ALA A 262 -9.75 -21.90 -10.17
N VAL A 263 -8.94 -22.94 -10.18
CA VAL A 263 -9.40 -24.32 -10.38
C VAL A 263 -9.06 -25.12 -9.13
N GLU A 264 -10.07 -25.70 -8.51
CA GLU A 264 -9.89 -26.64 -7.40
C GLU A 264 -10.08 -28.06 -7.93
N SER A 265 -9.09 -28.89 -7.64
CA SER A 265 -9.01 -30.27 -8.10
C SER A 265 -9.12 -31.21 -6.91
N LEU A 266 -10.12 -32.09 -6.92
CA LEU A 266 -10.39 -33.05 -5.85
C LEU A 266 -10.37 -34.47 -6.40
N TYR A 267 -9.43 -35.28 -5.94
CA TYR A 267 -9.41 -36.71 -6.24
C TYR A 267 -10.39 -37.45 -5.35
N GLN A 268 -11.14 -38.36 -5.95
CA GLN A 268 -12.02 -39.27 -5.24
C GLN A 268 -11.35 -40.63 -5.04
N SER A 269 -11.83 -41.37 -4.04
CA SER A 269 -11.35 -42.72 -3.73
C SER A 269 -11.65 -43.73 -4.84
N ASP A 270 -12.66 -43.48 -5.67
CA ASP A 270 -13.03 -44.29 -6.83
C ASP A 270 -12.14 -44.03 -8.06
N GLY A 271 -11.11 -43.18 -7.92
CA GLY A 271 -10.22 -42.80 -9.01
C GLY A 271 -10.80 -41.72 -9.94
N SER A 272 -12.03 -41.25 -9.70
CA SER A 272 -12.61 -40.11 -10.41
C SER A 272 -12.07 -38.78 -9.90
N TYR A 273 -12.31 -37.73 -10.68
CA TYR A 273 -11.69 -36.43 -10.48
C TYR A 273 -12.74 -35.33 -10.56
N ILE A 274 -12.95 -34.59 -9.48
CA ILE A 274 -13.81 -33.39 -9.49
C ILE A 274 -12.95 -32.17 -9.78
N LEU A 275 -13.38 -31.40 -10.77
CA LEU A 275 -12.83 -30.10 -11.10
C LEU A 275 -13.90 -29.04 -10.83
N LYS A 276 -13.61 -28.11 -9.91
CA LYS A 276 -14.43 -26.93 -9.66
C LYS A 276 -13.73 -25.73 -10.28
N GLU A 277 -14.31 -25.20 -11.36
CA GLU A 277 -13.85 -23.92 -11.91
C GLU A 277 -14.55 -22.79 -11.19
N ARG A 278 -13.77 -21.87 -10.64
CA ARG A 278 -14.22 -20.76 -9.82
C ARG A 278 -13.79 -19.45 -10.48
N HIS A 279 -14.73 -18.53 -10.63
CA HIS A 279 -14.48 -17.13 -10.97
C HIS A 279 -14.93 -16.25 -9.81
N GLY A 280 -14.30 -15.10 -9.65
CA GLY A 280 -14.52 -14.35 -8.42
C GLY A 280 -13.71 -13.08 -8.24
N ILE A 281 -13.84 -12.54 -7.04
CA ILE A 281 -13.16 -11.34 -6.59
C ILE A 281 -11.80 -11.78 -6.02
N ARG A 282 -10.70 -11.34 -6.63
CA ARG A 282 -9.36 -11.49 -6.07
C ARG A 282 -8.96 -10.19 -5.37
N LEU A 283 -8.74 -10.27 -4.06
CA LEU A 283 -8.21 -9.21 -3.23
C LEU A 283 -6.72 -9.41 -3.06
N VAL A 284 -5.91 -8.39 -3.38
CA VAL A 284 -4.45 -8.42 -3.23
C VAL A 284 -4.03 -7.31 -2.29
N PHE A 285 -3.48 -7.66 -1.14
CA PHE A 285 -3.06 -6.71 -0.13
C PHE A 285 -1.59 -6.34 -0.30
N GLN A 286 -1.29 -5.05 -0.29
CA GLN A 286 0.07 -4.53 -0.36
C GLN A 286 0.29 -3.59 0.82
N GLN A 287 1.38 -3.80 1.56
CA GLN A 287 1.75 -2.93 2.67
C GLN A 287 2.71 -1.84 2.17
N HIS A 288 2.42 -0.58 2.47
CA HIS A 288 3.21 0.58 2.04
C HIS A 288 3.15 1.71 3.07
N GLY A 289 4.01 2.72 2.95
CA GLY A 289 3.99 3.92 3.78
C GLY A 289 5.30 4.19 4.48
N GLU A 290 5.26 5.01 5.53
CA GLU A 290 6.42 5.38 6.33
C GLU A 290 6.06 5.28 7.82
N ILE A 291 6.92 4.63 8.58
CA ILE A 291 6.82 4.57 10.03
C ILE A 291 8.12 5.06 10.65
N GLY A 292 8.01 5.81 11.74
CA GLY A 292 9.17 6.35 12.43
C GLY A 292 9.00 6.36 13.93
N GLN A 293 10.13 6.37 14.61
CA GLN A 293 10.21 6.59 16.06
C GLN A 293 11.01 7.86 16.34
N ILE A 294 10.77 8.48 17.49
CA ILE A 294 11.51 9.68 17.90
C ILE A 294 13.00 9.33 18.00
N SER A 295 13.83 10.12 17.32
CA SER A 295 15.28 9.97 17.33
C SER A 295 15.94 11.30 17.61
N LEU A 296 16.66 11.39 18.74
CA LEU A 296 17.42 12.58 19.08
C LEU A 296 18.47 12.88 18.02
N ILE A 297 19.05 11.85 17.41
CA ILE A 297 20.03 12.00 16.33
C ILE A 297 19.36 12.68 15.13
N SER A 298 18.18 12.22 14.69
CA SER A 298 17.46 12.84 13.56
C SER A 298 17.11 14.30 13.84
N LEU A 299 16.66 14.61 15.06
CA LEU A 299 16.37 15.98 15.48
C LEU A 299 17.62 16.86 15.43
N LEU A 300 18.73 16.39 16.02
CA LEU A 300 19.99 17.14 16.05
C LEU A 300 20.56 17.34 14.63
N THR A 301 20.52 16.32 13.77
CA THR A 301 20.96 16.44 12.38
C THR A 301 20.16 17.51 11.63
N ASN A 302 18.83 17.56 11.83
CA ASN A 302 18.00 18.59 11.23
C ASN A 302 18.28 20.00 11.79
N ILE A 303 18.57 20.13 13.08
CA ILE A 303 18.98 21.41 13.69
C ILE A 303 20.37 21.86 13.20
N VAL A 304 21.31 20.94 13.02
CA VAL A 304 22.65 21.26 12.49
C VAL A 304 22.56 21.70 11.03
N ALA A 305 21.79 20.97 10.21
CA ALA A 305 21.54 21.37 8.83
C ALA A 305 20.89 22.76 8.75
N ALA A 306 19.94 23.03 9.64
CA ALA A 306 19.33 24.34 9.81
C ALA A 306 20.35 25.46 10.11
N PHE A 307 21.29 25.25 11.03
CA PHE A 307 22.36 26.22 11.29
C PHE A 307 23.28 26.44 10.09
N ALA A 308 23.56 25.41 9.31
CA ALA A 308 24.32 25.55 8.07
C ALA A 308 23.59 26.46 7.06
N LEU A 309 22.26 26.32 6.92
CA LEU A 309 21.42 27.18 6.06
C LEU A 309 21.50 28.66 6.48
N PHE A 310 21.53 28.96 7.79
CA PHE A 310 21.72 30.35 8.25
C PHE A 310 23.06 30.96 7.82
N LYS A 311 24.13 30.16 7.74
CA LYS A 311 25.43 30.61 7.22
C LYS A 311 25.36 30.90 5.72
N VAL A 312 24.63 30.08 4.96
CA VAL A 312 24.42 30.34 3.52
C VAL A 312 23.73 31.69 3.29
N ALA A 313 22.76 32.07 4.13
CA ALA A 313 22.15 33.39 4.05
C ALA A 313 23.15 34.54 4.24
N THR A 314 24.13 34.40 5.14
CA THR A 314 25.19 35.41 5.29
C THR A 314 26.03 35.54 4.02
N ILE A 315 26.40 34.40 3.40
CA ILE A 315 27.19 34.39 2.16
C ILE A 315 26.42 35.07 1.02
N ILE A 316 25.13 34.79 0.87
CA ILE A 316 24.29 35.43 -0.16
C ILE A 316 24.27 36.96 0.06
N VAL A 317 24.01 37.41 1.28
CA VAL A 317 23.98 38.84 1.61
C VAL A 317 25.35 39.49 1.37
N GLU A 318 26.44 38.79 1.68
CA GLU A 318 27.79 39.28 1.39
C GLU A 318 28.08 39.40 -0.11
N ILE A 319 27.64 38.43 -0.92
CA ILE A 319 27.75 38.49 -2.39
C ILE A 319 26.96 39.69 -2.92
N LEU A 320 25.73 39.89 -2.45
CA LEU A 320 24.89 41.04 -2.84
C LEU A 320 25.56 42.36 -2.45
N MET A 321 26.09 42.46 -1.23
CA MET A 321 26.77 43.63 -0.69
C MET A 321 28.00 44.02 -1.53
N LEU A 322 28.82 43.04 -1.95
CA LEU A 322 30.07 43.29 -2.66
C LEU A 322 29.91 43.48 -4.17
N ASN A 323 28.86 42.93 -4.79
CA ASN A 323 28.76 42.91 -6.25
C ASN A 323 27.62 43.76 -6.81
N ILE A 324 26.51 43.91 -6.07
CA ILE A 324 25.24 44.42 -6.62
C ILE A 324 24.88 45.81 -6.06
N VAL A 325 25.10 46.04 -4.77
CA VAL A 325 24.74 47.31 -4.12
C VAL A 325 25.58 48.47 -4.71
N PRO A 326 24.98 49.65 -5.00
CA PRO A 326 25.70 50.77 -5.62
C PRO A 326 26.96 51.21 -4.84
N GLU A 327 26.89 51.12 -3.51
CA GLU A 327 27.96 51.49 -2.58
C GLU A 327 29.03 50.39 -2.38
N LYS A 328 29.06 49.36 -3.24
CA LYS A 328 29.96 48.19 -3.13
C LYS A 328 31.43 48.52 -2.87
N HIS A 329 31.96 49.58 -3.48
CA HIS A 329 33.36 49.99 -3.31
C HIS A 329 33.70 50.41 -1.88
N ILE A 330 32.72 50.93 -1.14
CA ILE A 330 32.88 51.28 0.29
C ILE A 330 32.96 50.00 1.11
N TYR A 331 32.09 49.03 0.84
CA TYR A 331 32.09 47.74 1.54
C TYR A 331 33.34 46.91 1.22
N GLU A 332 33.82 46.95 -0.01
CA GLU A 332 35.04 46.26 -0.45
C GLU A 332 36.28 46.75 0.31
N LYS A 333 36.48 48.08 0.38
CA LYS A 333 37.57 48.69 1.16
C LYS A 333 37.48 48.40 2.65
N ALA A 334 36.26 48.31 3.20
CA ALA A 334 36.06 48.02 4.61
C ALA A 334 36.24 46.52 4.94
N LYS A 335 36.03 45.62 3.97
CA LYS A 335 36.10 44.18 4.17
C LYS A 335 37.48 43.60 3.85
N PHE A 336 38.15 44.09 2.82
CA PHE A 336 39.44 43.59 2.37
C PHE A 336 40.56 44.58 2.71
N GLU A 337 41.52 44.15 3.52
CA GLU A 337 42.80 44.84 3.64
C GLU A 337 43.72 44.35 2.52
N VAL A 338 44.18 45.27 1.67
CA VAL A 338 45.11 44.94 0.59
C VAL A 338 46.48 44.73 1.20
N ALA A 339 47.02 43.51 1.11
CA ALA A 339 48.40 43.23 1.49
C ALA A 339 49.37 44.06 0.63
N ALA A 340 50.43 44.60 1.24
CA ALA A 340 51.34 45.53 0.59
C ALA A 340 51.96 44.96 -0.72
N PRO A 341 52.18 45.79 -1.75
CA PRO A 341 52.85 45.39 -2.98
C PRO A 341 54.31 45.06 -2.66
N GLY A 342 54.60 43.76 -2.56
CA GLY A 342 55.87 43.21 -2.10
C GLY A 342 55.84 41.70 -1.84
N PHE A 343 54.65 41.11 -1.72
CA PHE A 343 54.46 39.66 -1.79
C PHE A 343 54.24 39.22 -3.25
N ASP A 344 55.25 39.44 -4.10
CA ASP A 344 55.28 38.92 -5.46
C ASP A 344 56.29 37.78 -5.54
N ASN A 345 55.78 36.54 -5.67
CA ASN A 345 56.41 35.39 -6.34
C ASN A 345 57.91 35.11 -6.16
N THR A 346 58.41 34.96 -4.93
CA THR A 346 59.66 34.21 -4.66
C THR A 346 59.52 33.22 -3.51
N TYR A 347 58.66 32.21 -3.66
CA TYR A 347 58.95 30.89 -3.10
C TYR A 347 58.95 29.86 -4.24
N SER A 348 60.17 29.67 -4.75
CA SER A 348 60.64 28.43 -5.34
C SER A 348 60.09 27.22 -4.58
N LYS A 349 59.58 26.24 -5.32
CA LYS A 349 59.48 24.80 -4.99
C LYS A 349 59.69 24.44 -3.51
N GLY A 350 58.61 23.97 -2.87
CA GLY A 350 58.69 23.09 -1.72
C GLY A 350 58.18 23.68 -0.41
N SER A 351 56.87 23.66 -0.23
CA SER A 351 56.22 23.41 1.08
C SER A 351 54.73 23.25 0.84
N VAL A 352 54.26 22.03 1.01
CA VAL A 352 52.84 21.70 1.14
C VAL A 352 52.37 22.38 2.41
N ILE A 353 51.43 23.31 2.30
CA ILE A 353 50.68 23.81 3.45
C ILE A 353 49.47 22.88 3.57
N GLU A 354 49.54 21.97 4.54
CA GLU A 354 48.41 21.23 5.06
C GLU A 354 47.31 22.22 5.46
N MET A 355 46.12 22.05 4.88
CA MET A 355 44.89 22.51 5.50
C MET A 355 44.44 21.39 6.44
N GLU A 356 44.76 21.54 7.71
CA GLU A 356 44.09 20.77 8.76
C GLU A 356 42.59 21.05 8.68
N THR A 357 41.85 19.95 8.65
CA THR A 357 40.40 19.80 8.53
C THR A 357 39.61 20.28 9.73
#